data_AF-A0A533S508-F1
#
_entry.id   AF-A0A533S508-F1
#
_cell.length_a   1.000
_cell.length_b   1.000
_cell.length_c   1.000
_cell.angle_alpha   90.00
_cell.angle_beta   90.00
_cell.angle_gamma   90.00
#
_symmetry.space_group_name_H-M   'P 1'
#
loop_
_entity.id
_entity.type
_entity.pdbx_description
1 polymer ?
#
loop_
_entity_poly.entity_id
_entity_poly.type
_entity_poly.pdbx_seq_one_letter_code
_entity_poly.pdbx_strand_id
1 'polypeptide(L)'
;MKTNQTEGSPQMRGSMHGKELLPLIKAAGRADRYSENLWKWVRKYRDRPLFVAFSEKDGHSFDETKTLASRLYIGFHRLDDGWLHGSRLSEILSQGTKAESWAYQPGMQFKEIPDWWDKYMEHGKCFIDPEHCLYLDAARWFVEGNVRTCLWCGNFQQREHVQMVAQRDWRPIQT
;
A
#
# COMPACT_ATOMS: atom_id res chain seq x y z
N MET A 1 1.38 -48.27 18.48
CA MET A 1 1.78 -47.29 17.46
C MET A 1 1.06 -45.99 17.76
N LYS A 2 1.77 -44.97 18.25
CA LYS A 2 1.20 -43.62 18.47
C LYS A 2 1.47 -42.81 17.21
N THR A 3 0.42 -42.40 16.52
CA THR A 3 0.45 -41.51 15.36
C THR A 3 0.87 -40.11 15.80
N ASN A 4 2.02 -39.65 15.29
CA ASN A 4 2.47 -38.28 15.45
C ASN A 4 1.48 -37.33 14.74
N GLN A 5 0.84 -36.47 15.52
CA GLN A 5 0.17 -35.29 15.00
C GLN A 5 1.25 -34.27 14.64
N THR A 6 1.42 -34.00 13.35
CA THR A 6 2.15 -32.82 12.87
C THR A 6 1.36 -31.59 13.28
N GLU A 7 1.89 -30.86 14.26
CA GLU A 7 1.44 -29.54 14.64
C GLU A 7 1.47 -28.61 13.42
N GLY A 8 0.28 -28.14 13.01
CA GLY A 8 0.15 -27.10 12.01
C GLY A 8 0.80 -25.82 12.52
N SER A 9 1.73 -25.28 11.74
CA SER A 9 2.32 -23.96 11.96
C SER A 9 1.20 -22.94 12.19
N PRO A 10 1.27 -22.07 13.23
CA PRO A 10 0.24 -21.08 13.48
C PRO A 10 0.09 -20.21 12.23
N GLN A 11 -1.06 -20.26 11.56
CA GLN A 11 -1.41 -19.27 10.56
C GLN A 11 -1.43 -17.91 11.26
N MET A 12 -0.38 -17.13 11.05
CA MET A 12 -0.25 -15.78 11.58
C MET A 12 -1.29 -14.90 10.88
N ARG A 13 -2.30 -14.46 11.65
CA ARG A 13 -3.35 -13.58 11.16
C ARG A 13 -2.71 -12.35 10.50
N GLY A 14 -2.94 -12.17 9.20
CA GLY A 14 -2.49 -11.00 8.45
C GLY A 14 -1.19 -11.12 7.66
N SER A 15 -0.52 -12.28 7.73
CA SER A 15 0.53 -12.62 6.77
C SER A 15 -0.05 -13.46 5.63
N MET A 16 0.34 -13.17 4.38
CA MET A 16 -0.04 -13.95 3.20
C MET A 16 1.21 -14.33 2.40
N HIS A 17 1.27 -15.55 1.86
CA HIS A 17 2.39 -15.87 0.99
C HIS A 17 2.28 -15.07 -0.30
N GLY A 18 3.40 -14.55 -0.80
CA GLY A 18 3.37 -13.76 -2.05
C GLY A 18 2.79 -14.57 -3.24
N LYS A 19 2.98 -15.88 -3.30
CA LYS A 19 2.35 -16.76 -4.31
C LYS A 19 0.82 -16.77 -4.27
N GLU A 20 0.22 -16.49 -3.11
CA GLU A 20 -1.24 -16.39 -2.92
C GLU A 20 -1.74 -15.00 -3.30
N LEU A 21 -0.93 -13.96 -3.08
CA LEU A 21 -1.23 -12.57 -3.46
C LEU A 21 -1.16 -12.34 -4.97
N LEU A 22 -0.25 -13.01 -5.68
CA LEU A 22 0.00 -12.75 -7.10
C LEU A 22 -1.22 -12.96 -8.01
N PRO A 23 -1.99 -14.08 -7.91
CA PRO A 23 -3.21 -14.26 -8.67
C PRO A 23 -4.27 -13.23 -8.31
N LEU A 24 -4.38 -12.82 -7.05
CA LEU A 24 -5.39 -11.88 -6.58
C LEU A 24 -5.14 -10.47 -7.13
N ILE A 25 -3.89 -10.00 -7.07
CA ILE A 25 -3.48 -8.72 -7.66
C ILE A 25 -3.64 -8.75 -9.19
N LYS A 26 -3.33 -9.88 -9.84
CA LYS A 26 -3.44 -10.01 -11.30
C LYS A 26 -4.88 -10.13 -11.80
N ALA A 27 -5.71 -10.95 -11.14
CA ALA A 27 -7.12 -11.17 -11.49
C ALA A 27 -7.97 -9.92 -11.26
N ALA A 28 -7.59 -9.11 -10.28
CA ALA A 28 -8.25 -7.85 -10.03
C ALA A 28 -8.00 -6.78 -11.12
N GLY A 29 -7.07 -7.03 -12.05
CA GLY A 29 -7.34 -7.10 -13.50
C GLY A 29 -7.84 -5.86 -14.26
N ARG A 30 -8.16 -4.74 -13.60
CA ARG A 30 -8.10 -3.42 -14.23
C ARG A 30 -6.64 -2.99 -14.08
N ALA A 31 -5.87 -3.05 -15.16
CA ALA A 31 -4.40 -2.86 -15.13
C ALA A 31 -3.95 -1.60 -14.36
N ASP A 32 -4.83 -0.59 -14.24
CA ASP A 32 -4.53 0.66 -13.55
C ASP A 32 -4.91 0.69 -12.06
N ARG A 33 -5.78 -0.21 -11.58
CA ARG A 33 -6.30 -0.19 -10.20
C ARG A 33 -5.26 -0.63 -9.16
N TYR A 34 -4.33 -1.51 -9.52
CA TYR A 34 -3.31 -2.06 -8.61
C TYR A 34 -1.90 -1.64 -9.04
N SER A 35 -0.98 -1.54 -8.08
CA SER A 35 0.38 -1.08 -8.35
C SER A 35 1.19 -2.20 -9.01
N GLU A 36 1.60 -1.98 -10.26
CA GLU A 36 2.47 -2.91 -10.98
C GLU A 36 3.82 -3.08 -10.25
N ASN A 37 4.34 -2.00 -9.66
CA ASN A 37 5.58 -2.06 -8.90
C ASN A 37 5.45 -2.90 -7.63
N LEU A 38 4.31 -2.79 -6.92
CA LEU A 38 4.02 -3.68 -5.80
C LEU A 38 3.92 -5.13 -6.26
N TRP A 39 3.22 -5.40 -7.36
CA TRP A 39 3.12 -6.75 -7.93
C TRP A 39 4.49 -7.34 -8.27
N LYS A 40 5.36 -6.56 -8.93
CA LYS A 40 6.74 -6.94 -9.26
C LYS A 40 7.55 -7.28 -8.01
N TRP A 41 7.41 -6.49 -6.95
CA TRP A 41 8.08 -6.72 -5.67
C TRP A 41 7.55 -7.97 -4.96
N VAL A 42 6.22 -8.13 -4.84
CA VAL A 42 5.61 -9.34 -4.27
C VAL A 42 6.05 -10.60 -5.03
N ARG A 43 6.20 -10.51 -6.35
CA ARG A 43 6.70 -11.61 -7.19
C ARG A 43 8.14 -12.01 -6.85
N LYS A 44 8.99 -11.04 -6.53
CA LYS A 44 10.38 -11.26 -6.09
C LYS A 44 10.44 -12.03 -4.76
N TYR A 45 9.48 -11.80 -3.86
CA TYR A 45 9.40 -12.44 -2.54
C TYR A 45 8.26 -13.46 -2.41
N ARG A 46 7.81 -14.06 -3.53
CA ARG A 46 6.61 -14.91 -3.59
C ARG A 46 6.59 -16.11 -2.65
N ASP A 47 7.78 -16.62 -2.32
CA ASP A 47 7.96 -17.81 -1.49
C ASP A 47 8.08 -17.47 0.01
N ARG A 48 7.85 -16.21 0.37
CA ARG A 48 7.87 -15.73 1.76
C ARG A 48 6.47 -15.32 2.20
N PRO A 49 6.11 -15.51 3.48
CA PRO A 49 4.95 -14.84 4.05
C PRO A 49 5.24 -13.35 4.14
N LEU A 50 4.30 -12.53 3.70
CA LEU A 50 4.40 -11.08 3.65
C LEU A 50 3.35 -10.49 4.58
N PHE A 51 3.76 -9.53 5.41
CA PHE A 51 2.89 -8.79 6.31
C PHE A 51 3.11 -7.29 6.13
N VAL A 52 2.13 -6.49 6.54
CA VAL A 52 2.23 -5.03 6.50
C VAL A 52 2.25 -4.50 7.92
N ALA A 53 3.10 -3.52 8.17
CA ALA A 53 3.24 -2.90 9.47
C ALA A 53 3.48 -1.39 9.36
N PHE A 54 3.23 -0.69 10.46
CA PHE A 54 3.63 0.71 10.65
C PHE A 54 4.53 0.83 11.88
N SER A 55 5.30 1.92 11.95
CA SER A 55 6.18 2.27 13.07
C SER A 55 5.50 3.32 13.94
N GLU A 56 5.37 3.07 15.25
CA GLU A 56 4.85 4.10 16.19
C GLU A 56 5.84 5.26 16.40
N LYS A 57 7.12 5.05 16.09
CA LYS A 57 8.16 6.08 16.20
C LYS A 57 8.22 7.04 15.03
N ASP A 58 7.54 6.76 13.92
CA ASP A 58 7.52 7.65 12.76
C ASP A 58 6.64 8.91 13.00
N GLY A 59 6.19 9.15 14.26
CA GLY A 59 5.52 10.39 14.67
C GLY A 59 4.07 10.50 14.18
N HIS A 60 3.48 9.38 13.79
CA HIS A 60 2.18 9.33 13.14
C HIS A 60 1.32 8.22 13.75
N SER A 61 0.06 8.52 14.07
CA SER A 61 -0.94 7.49 14.34
C SER A 61 -1.30 6.78 13.04
N PHE A 62 -1.49 5.46 13.12
CA PHE A 62 -2.10 4.70 12.05
C PHE A 62 -3.62 4.97 12.06
N ASP A 63 -4.17 5.27 10.89
CA ASP A 63 -5.59 5.42 10.66
C ASP A 63 -6.08 4.17 9.92
N GLU A 64 -6.84 3.32 10.60
CA GLU A 64 -7.36 2.07 10.04
C GLU A 64 -8.30 2.29 8.84
N THR A 65 -8.82 3.51 8.69
CA THR A 65 -9.71 3.92 7.60
C THR A 65 -8.95 4.50 6.40
N LYS A 66 -7.69 4.92 6.58
CA LYS A 66 -6.88 5.58 5.56
C LYS A 66 -5.40 5.22 5.70
N THR A 67 -4.85 4.62 4.66
CA THR A 67 -3.45 4.25 4.65
C THR A 67 -2.65 5.24 3.80
N LEU A 68 -1.59 5.82 4.39
CA LEU A 68 -0.59 6.55 3.63
C LEU A 68 0.60 5.65 3.35
N ALA A 69 0.92 5.45 2.07
CA ALA A 69 2.03 4.58 1.65
C ALA A 69 3.38 4.94 2.28
N SER A 70 3.61 6.23 2.58
CA SER A 70 4.83 6.72 3.23
C SER A 70 5.03 6.21 4.67
N ARG A 71 3.97 5.70 5.32
CA ARG A 71 3.99 5.26 6.72
C ARG A 71 4.10 3.75 6.90
N LEU A 72 4.13 3.01 5.80
CA LEU A 72 4.03 1.56 5.84
C LEU A 72 5.31 0.86 5.41
N TYR A 73 5.46 -0.33 5.96
CA TYR A 73 6.50 -1.29 5.68
C TYR A 73 5.83 -2.58 5.24
N ILE A 74 6.41 -3.25 4.24
CA ILE A 74 6.09 -4.64 3.95
C ILE A 74 7.25 -5.50 4.43
N GLY A 75 6.98 -6.29 5.47
CA GLY A 75 7.90 -7.25 6.03
C GLY A 75 7.74 -8.63 5.41
N PHE A 76 8.78 -9.45 5.50
CA PHE A 76 8.72 -10.89 5.21
C PHE A 76 9.08 -11.72 6.43
N HIS A 77 8.57 -12.96 6.49
CA HIS A 77 8.66 -13.87 7.63
C HIS A 77 7.76 -13.46 8.80
N ARG A 78 8.30 -12.75 9.79
CA ARG A 78 7.64 -12.28 11.00
C ARG A 78 8.45 -11.14 11.61
N LEU A 79 7.87 -10.45 12.59
CA LEU A 79 8.68 -9.65 13.51
C LEU A 79 9.56 -10.58 14.37
N ASP A 80 10.88 -10.44 14.27
CA ASP A 80 11.84 -11.28 15.00
C ASP A 80 12.47 -10.47 16.13
N ASP A 81 12.02 -10.68 17.37
CA ASP A 81 12.36 -9.83 18.51
C ASP A 81 12.13 -8.33 18.25
N GLY A 82 11.09 -8.02 17.45
CA GLY A 82 10.73 -6.67 17.02
C GLY A 82 11.49 -6.15 15.79
N TRP A 83 12.46 -6.90 15.26
CA TRP A 83 13.08 -6.58 13.98
C TRP A 83 12.11 -6.82 12.84
N LEU A 84 12.02 -5.84 11.93
CA LEU A 84 11.30 -5.99 10.67
C LEU A 84 12.32 -6.15 9.54
N HIS A 85 12.21 -7.24 8.79
CA HIS A 85 12.97 -7.43 7.55
C HIS A 85 12.06 -7.19 6.35
N GLY A 86 12.34 -6.16 5.57
CA GLY A 86 11.38 -5.69 4.58
C GLY A 86 11.80 -4.41 3.89
N SER A 87 10.84 -3.72 3.30
CA SER A 87 11.06 -2.44 2.62
C SER A 87 9.90 -1.48 2.90
N ARG A 88 10.14 -0.18 2.77
CA ARG A 88 9.07 0.82 2.85
C ARG A 88 8.14 0.67 1.67
N LEU A 89 6.83 0.77 1.91
CA LEU A 89 5.84 0.68 0.84
C LEU A 89 6.06 1.77 -0.20
N SER A 90 6.41 3.00 0.19
CA SER A 90 6.75 4.08 -0.76
C SER A 90 7.90 3.73 -1.72
N GLU A 91 8.95 3.06 -1.23
CA GLU A 91 10.07 2.58 -2.05
C GLU A 91 9.61 1.47 -3.00
N ILE A 92 8.81 0.53 -2.49
CA ILE A 92 8.23 -0.54 -3.31
C ILE A 92 7.38 0.05 -4.44
N LEU A 93 6.51 1.03 -4.15
CA LEU A 93 5.61 1.63 -5.13
C LEU A 93 6.36 2.45 -6.20
N SER A 94 7.48 3.07 -5.84
CA SER A 94 8.27 3.89 -6.76
C SER A 94 9.28 3.06 -7.58
N GLN A 95 9.90 2.06 -6.97
CA GLN A 95 11.06 1.35 -7.54
C GLN A 95 10.79 -0.11 -7.92
N GLY A 96 9.67 -0.69 -7.47
CA GLY A 96 9.30 -2.08 -7.75
C GLY A 96 10.40 -3.06 -7.33
N THR A 97 10.93 -3.85 -8.26
CA THR A 97 11.98 -4.85 -7.96
C THR A 97 13.30 -4.26 -7.45
N LYS A 98 13.55 -2.97 -7.73
CA LYS A 98 14.74 -2.24 -7.28
C LYS A 98 14.65 -1.77 -5.83
N ALA A 99 13.46 -1.81 -5.22
CA ALA A 99 13.32 -1.49 -3.81
C ALA A 99 14.14 -2.50 -2.98
N GLU A 100 15.11 -1.97 -2.23
CA GLU A 100 15.98 -2.74 -1.37
C GLU A 100 15.25 -3.16 -0.10
N SER A 101 15.73 -4.24 0.52
CA SER A 101 15.21 -4.71 1.80
C SER A 101 16.24 -4.54 2.88
N TRP A 102 15.79 -4.04 4.02
CA TRP A 102 16.62 -3.70 5.16
C TRP A 102 16.15 -4.45 6.41
N ALA A 103 17.00 -4.46 7.43
CA ALA A 103 16.62 -4.85 8.78
C ALA A 103 16.34 -3.56 9.57
N TYR A 104 15.08 -3.35 9.94
CA TYR A 104 14.66 -2.22 10.75
C TYR A 104 14.60 -2.62 12.22
N GLN A 105 15.20 -1.80 13.07
CA GLN A 105 15.42 -2.12 14.48
C GLN A 105 14.14 -2.09 15.34
N PRO A 106 14.07 -2.89 16.42
CA PRO A 106 12.90 -2.96 17.34
C PRO A 106 12.52 -1.62 17.97
N GLY A 107 13.47 -0.69 18.09
CA GLY A 107 13.24 0.65 18.61
C GLY A 107 12.16 1.43 17.85
N MET A 108 11.83 1.05 16.60
CA MET A 108 10.76 1.64 15.79
C MET A 108 9.35 1.23 16.25
N GLN A 109 9.22 0.20 17.10
CA GLN A 109 7.94 -0.26 17.65
C GLN A 109 6.93 -0.59 16.54
N PHE A 110 7.26 -1.60 15.73
CA PHE A 110 6.39 -2.02 14.64
C PHE A 110 5.10 -2.66 15.13
N LYS A 111 3.99 -2.29 14.49
CA LYS A 111 2.67 -2.91 14.68
C LYS A 111 2.15 -3.43 13.35
N GLU A 112 1.85 -4.73 13.30
CA GLU A 112 1.26 -5.37 12.12
C GLU A 112 -0.18 -4.89 11.89
N ILE A 113 -0.59 -4.88 10.62
CA ILE A 113 -1.93 -4.48 10.16
C ILE A 113 -2.56 -5.71 9.50
N PRO A 114 -3.33 -6.52 10.24
CA PRO A 114 -3.67 -7.86 9.78
C PRO A 114 -4.61 -7.93 8.58
N ASP A 115 -5.44 -6.92 8.37
CA ASP A 115 -6.46 -6.85 7.30
C ASP A 115 -5.99 -6.04 6.08
N TRP A 116 -4.71 -5.63 6.06
CA TRP A 116 -4.21 -4.70 5.04
C TRP A 116 -4.34 -5.25 3.63
N TRP A 117 -3.96 -6.52 3.43
CA TRP A 117 -4.02 -7.15 2.11
C TRP A 117 -5.46 -7.24 1.60
N ASP A 118 -6.42 -7.56 2.48
CA ASP A 118 -7.84 -7.62 2.13
C ASP A 118 -8.36 -6.25 1.68
N LYS A 119 -8.10 -5.20 2.46
CA LYS A 119 -8.46 -3.81 2.11
C LYS A 119 -7.78 -3.35 0.82
N TYR A 120 -6.52 -3.71 0.60
CA TYR A 120 -5.81 -3.39 -0.64
C TYR A 120 -6.40 -4.14 -1.83
N MET A 121 -6.77 -5.41 -1.67
CA MET A 121 -7.45 -6.17 -2.73
C MET A 121 -8.82 -5.58 -3.05
N GLU A 122 -9.56 -5.12 -2.05
CA GLU A 122 -10.87 -4.50 -2.23
C GLU A 122 -10.78 -3.14 -2.94
N HIS A 123 -9.84 -2.27 -2.54
CA HIS A 123 -9.83 -0.86 -2.94
C HIS A 123 -8.66 -0.44 -3.86
N GLY A 124 -7.63 -1.26 -4.01
CA GLY A 124 -6.47 -1.01 -4.88
C GLY A 124 -5.63 0.19 -4.45
N LYS A 125 -5.05 0.90 -5.44
CA LYS A 125 -4.21 2.10 -5.23
C LYS A 125 -4.91 3.20 -4.42
N CYS A 126 -6.25 3.28 -4.45
CA CYS A 126 -6.99 4.27 -3.66
C CYS A 126 -6.86 4.04 -2.15
N PHE A 127 -6.58 2.81 -1.70
CA PHE A 127 -6.37 2.52 -0.28
C PHE A 127 -5.10 3.17 0.26
N ILE A 128 -4.06 3.21 -0.58
CA ILE A 128 -2.71 3.72 -0.26
C ILE A 128 -2.49 5.18 -0.72
N ASP A 129 -3.48 5.73 -1.43
CA ASP A 129 -3.56 7.12 -1.91
C ASP A 129 -4.99 7.66 -1.68
N PRO A 130 -5.42 7.77 -0.40
CA PRO A 130 -6.79 8.15 -0.03
C PRO A 130 -7.13 9.58 -0.47
N GLU A 131 -6.13 10.46 -0.55
CA GLU A 131 -6.29 11.85 -0.99
C GLU A 131 -6.25 12.03 -2.51
N HIS A 132 -5.96 10.95 -3.23
CA HIS A 132 -5.90 10.92 -4.69
C HIS A 132 -4.87 11.91 -5.28
N CYS A 133 -3.73 12.05 -4.61
CA CYS A 133 -2.67 12.99 -4.98
C CYS A 133 -1.43 12.29 -5.58
N LEU A 134 -1.21 11.00 -5.29
CA LEU A 134 -0.01 10.28 -5.74
C LEU A 134 -0.13 9.76 -7.17
N TYR A 135 -1.30 9.29 -7.56
CA TYR A 135 -1.56 8.77 -8.91
C TYR A 135 -2.40 9.75 -9.73
N LEU A 136 -1.74 10.61 -10.49
CA LEU A 136 -2.38 11.60 -11.39
C LEU A 136 -2.71 11.05 -12.78
N ASP A 137 -2.82 9.73 -12.91
CA ASP A 137 -3.10 9.06 -14.17
C ASP A 137 -4.43 9.54 -14.77
N ALA A 138 -4.44 9.90 -16.05
CA ALA A 138 -5.66 10.28 -16.76
C ALA A 138 -6.69 9.12 -16.76
N ALA A 139 -6.23 7.86 -16.80
CA ALA A 139 -7.08 6.67 -16.73
C ALA A 139 -7.76 6.48 -15.36
N ARG A 140 -7.34 7.23 -14.33
CA ARG A 140 -7.98 7.22 -13.01
C ARG A 140 -9.30 8.00 -13.00
N TRP A 141 -9.48 8.96 -13.89
CA TRP A 141 -10.53 9.97 -13.76
C TRP A 141 -11.55 9.89 -14.88
N PHE A 142 -12.82 9.79 -14.53
CA PHE A 142 -13.92 10.15 -15.41
C PHE A 142 -14.23 11.63 -15.20
N VAL A 143 -14.18 12.42 -16.26
CA VAL A 143 -14.39 13.88 -16.18
C VAL A 143 -15.71 14.23 -16.84
N GLU A 144 -16.58 14.91 -16.09
CA GLU A 144 -17.84 15.46 -16.57
C GLU A 144 -17.93 16.93 -16.15
N GLY A 145 -17.80 17.84 -17.13
CA GLY A 145 -17.72 19.27 -16.87
C GLY A 145 -16.53 19.61 -15.96
N ASN A 146 -16.81 20.20 -14.80
CA ASN A 146 -15.82 20.57 -13.79
C ASN A 146 -15.71 19.55 -12.65
N VAL A 147 -16.28 18.36 -12.80
CA VAL A 147 -16.19 17.30 -11.79
C VAL A 147 -15.39 16.14 -12.38
N ARG A 148 -14.41 15.65 -11.62
CA ARG A 148 -13.74 14.38 -11.90
C ARG A 148 -14.07 13.35 -10.83
N THR A 149 -14.50 12.17 -11.26
CA THR A 149 -14.83 11.02 -10.42
C THR A 149 -13.76 9.96 -10.58
N CYS A 150 -13.26 9.39 -9.49
CA CYS A 150 -12.26 8.34 -9.54
C CYS A 150 -12.89 7.01 -10.02
N LEU A 151 -12.42 6.50 -11.15
CA LEU A 151 -12.86 5.23 -11.76
C LEU A 151 -12.42 3.98 -10.98
N TRP A 152 -11.43 4.11 -10.09
CA TRP A 152 -10.87 2.97 -9.35
C TRP A 152 -11.64 2.65 -8.06
N CYS A 153 -12.13 3.67 -7.36
CA CYS A 153 -12.93 3.50 -6.15
C CYS A 153 -14.41 3.86 -6.34
N GLY A 154 -14.76 4.66 -7.36
CA GLY A 154 -16.12 5.16 -7.58
C GLY A 154 -16.63 6.18 -6.54
N ASN A 155 -16.00 6.23 -5.38
CA ASN A 155 -16.47 6.94 -4.20
C ASN A 155 -15.84 8.32 -4.00
N PHE A 156 -14.91 8.73 -4.88
CA PHE A 156 -14.18 9.97 -4.74
C PHE A 156 -14.44 10.90 -5.92
N GLN A 157 -14.88 12.12 -5.61
CA GLN A 157 -15.14 13.18 -6.58
C GLN A 157 -14.33 14.42 -6.21
N GLN A 158 -13.73 15.05 -7.21
CA GLN A 158 -13.10 16.36 -7.09
C GLN A 158 -13.80 17.32 -8.04
N ARG A 159 -14.15 18.50 -7.52
CA ARG A 159 -14.67 19.60 -8.33
C ARG A 159 -13.54 20.59 -8.58
N GLU A 160 -13.21 20.80 -9.84
CA GLU A 160 -12.31 21.85 -10.24
C GLU A 160 -13.05 23.19 -10.14
N HIS A 161 -12.48 24.11 -9.37
CA HIS A 161 -12.96 25.47 -9.27
C HIS A 161 -11.93 26.39 -9.92
N VAL A 162 -12.18 26.76 -11.17
CA VAL A 162 -11.35 27.72 -11.90
C VAL A 162 -11.85 29.11 -11.57
N GLN A 163 -11.09 29.85 -10.76
CA GLN A 163 -11.30 31.27 -10.55
C GLN A 163 -10.27 32.05 -11.36
N MET A 164 -10.73 32.94 -12.24
CA MET A 164 -9.85 33.94 -12.83
C MET A 164 -9.44 34.91 -11.73
N VAL A 165 -8.16 34.87 -11.35
CA VAL A 165 -7.56 35.85 -10.44
C VAL A 165 -6.76 36.86 -11.25
N ALA A 166 -6.79 38.13 -10.83
CA ALA A 166 -5.96 39.15 -11.46
C ALA A 166 -4.49 38.75 -11.32
N GLN A 167 -3.66 39.09 -12.31
CA GLN A 167 -2.24 38.68 -12.33
C GLN A 167 -1.48 39.08 -11.05
N ARG A 168 -1.86 40.21 -10.44
CA ARG A 168 -1.31 40.69 -9.15
C ARG A 168 -1.55 39.74 -7.96
N ASP A 169 -2.54 38.85 -8.08
CA ASP A 169 -2.95 37.92 -7.03
C ASP A 169 -2.40 36.50 -7.27
N TRP A 170 -1.56 36.32 -8.30
CA TRP A 170 -0.88 35.04 -8.55
C TRP A 170 0.11 34.76 -7.43
N ARG A 171 -0.07 33.63 -6.73
CA ARG A 171 0.93 33.15 -5.77
C ARG A 171 1.95 32.28 -6.49
N PRO A 172 3.26 32.51 -6.32
CA PRO A 172 4.27 31.61 -6.83
C PRO A 172 4.09 30.22 -6.19
N ILE A 173 4.31 29.18 -6.99
CA ILE A 173 4.35 27.80 -6.49
C ILE A 173 5.50 27.73 -5.50
N GLN A 174 5.20 27.51 -4.21
CA GLN A 174 6.22 27.27 -3.21
C GLN A 174 6.81 25.88 -3.45
N THR A 175 8.02 25.85 -3.96
CA THR A 175 8.89 24.66 -4.08
C THR A 175 9.60 24.38 -2.78
#